data_AF-A0AAX4HMI7-F1
#
_entry.id   AF-A0AAX4HMI7-F1
#
_cell.length_a   1.000
_cell.length_b   1.000
_cell.length_c   1.000
_cell.angle_alpha   90.00
_cell.angle_beta   90.00
_cell.angle_gamma   90.00
#
_symmetry.space_group_name_H-M   'P 1'
#
loop_
_entity.id
_entity.type
_entity.pdbx_description
1 polymer ?
#
loop_
_entity_poly.entity_id
_entity_poly.type
_entity_poly.pdbx_seq_one_letter_code
_entity_poly.pdbx_strand_id
1 'polypeptide(L)'
;MRALILLAFLVSSHVFAGEYVPKKLQFNFLGDDMGNRIYYRCEVVKTLVANHLESLGAISTNVKCYGGLEDYARMPEWSPITVTAHFEVPVPAENSTREVVVLKTKGVASEDCFLNTSFLKTAIPFFPGVKILKKSTSCLSNYSRWSYTVEIAK
;
A
#
# COMPACT_ATOMS: atom_id res chain seq x y z
N MET A 1 -62.57 -15.37 -3.58
CA MET A 1 -61.63 -14.50 -2.83
C MET A 1 -60.25 -15.13 -2.89
N ARG A 2 -59.25 -14.31 -3.26
CA ARG A 2 -57.81 -14.42 -2.96
C ARG A 2 -57.08 -15.71 -3.38
N ALA A 3 -56.49 -15.67 -4.57
CA ALA A 3 -55.29 -16.45 -4.89
C ALA A 3 -54.06 -15.70 -4.35
N LEU A 4 -53.32 -16.35 -3.45
CA LEU A 4 -52.03 -15.87 -2.92
C LEU A 4 -50.93 -16.30 -3.88
N ILE A 5 -50.40 -15.37 -4.66
CA ILE A 5 -49.21 -15.59 -5.48
C ILE A 5 -48.00 -15.19 -4.64
N LEU A 6 -47.29 -16.17 -4.09
CA LEU A 6 -45.98 -16.00 -3.45
C LEU A 6 -44.91 -16.00 -4.55
N LEU A 7 -44.48 -14.80 -4.97
CA LEU A 7 -43.30 -14.63 -5.81
C LEU A 7 -42.05 -14.75 -4.93
N ALA A 8 -41.37 -15.90 -4.99
CA ALA A 8 -40.05 -16.07 -4.42
C ALA A 8 -39.02 -15.36 -5.32
N PHE A 9 -38.59 -14.17 -4.93
CA PHE A 9 -37.43 -13.51 -5.52
C PHE A 9 -36.16 -14.26 -5.10
N LEU A 10 -35.73 -15.22 -5.92
CA LEU A 10 -34.37 -15.75 -5.91
C LEU A 10 -33.44 -14.64 -6.44
N VAL A 11 -32.98 -13.78 -5.54
CA VAL A 11 -31.85 -12.90 -5.82
C VAL A 11 -30.61 -13.78 -5.88
N SER A 12 -30.22 -14.19 -7.09
CA SER A 12 -28.95 -14.86 -7.33
C SER A 12 -27.82 -13.88 -7.05
N SER A 13 -27.32 -13.87 -5.82
CA SER A 13 -26.05 -13.22 -5.50
C SER A 13 -24.94 -14.00 -6.22
N HIS A 14 -24.61 -13.58 -7.45
CA HIS A 14 -23.37 -13.97 -8.10
C HIS A 14 -22.22 -13.36 -7.29
N VAL A 15 -21.78 -14.07 -6.27
CA VAL A 15 -20.54 -13.78 -5.56
C VAL A 15 -19.43 -14.12 -6.55
N PHE A 16 -18.99 -13.13 -7.33
CA PHE A 16 -17.73 -13.22 -8.05
C PHE A 16 -16.63 -13.28 -7.00
N ALA A 17 -16.21 -14.48 -6.63
CA ALA A 17 -15.01 -14.70 -5.85
C ALA A 17 -13.82 -14.32 -6.73
N GLY A 18 -13.32 -13.09 -6.57
CA GLY A 18 -12.04 -12.72 -7.15
C GLY A 18 -10.95 -13.66 -6.62
N GLU A 19 -10.08 -14.14 -7.50
CA GLU A 19 -8.94 -14.96 -7.08
C GLU A 19 -7.90 -14.04 -6.43
N TYR A 20 -7.41 -14.43 -5.25
CA TYR A 20 -6.38 -13.70 -4.51
C TYR A 20 -5.14 -14.56 -4.37
N VAL A 21 -3.98 -13.97 -4.67
CA VAL A 21 -2.68 -14.67 -4.60
C VAL A 21 -1.90 -14.14 -3.40
N PRO A 22 -1.45 -15.01 -2.48
CA PRO A 22 -0.62 -14.60 -1.36
C PRO A 22 0.75 -14.12 -1.85
N LYS A 23 1.22 -13.02 -1.26
CA LYS A 23 2.51 -12.38 -1.52
C LYS A 23 3.26 -12.12 -0.21
N LYS A 24 4.59 -12.09 -0.34
CA LYS A 24 5.50 -11.66 0.71
C LYS A 24 6.43 -10.59 0.14
N LEU A 25 6.48 -9.44 0.79
CA LEU A 25 7.37 -8.34 0.45
C LEU A 25 8.32 -8.08 1.62
N GLN A 26 9.60 -7.94 1.30
CA GLN A 26 10.61 -7.46 2.24
C GLN A 26 11.14 -6.12 1.75
N PHE A 27 11.18 -5.14 2.64
CA PHE A 27 11.59 -3.78 2.34
C PHE A 27 12.53 -3.27 3.42
N ASN A 28 13.70 -2.79 3.02
CA ASN A 28 14.70 -2.23 3.92
C ASN A 28 14.88 -0.74 3.60
N PHE A 29 14.95 0.09 4.64
CA PHE A 29 15.09 1.53 4.49
C PHE A 29 16.08 2.11 5.51
N LEU A 30 17.08 2.84 5.02
CA LEU A 30 18.16 3.39 5.83
C LEU A 30 17.91 4.84 6.28
N GLY A 31 16.87 5.49 5.74
CA GLY A 31 16.52 6.87 6.10
C GLY A 31 17.57 7.90 5.71
N ASP A 32 18.17 7.78 4.52
CA ASP A 32 19.11 8.79 4.02
C ASP A 32 18.41 9.72 3.03
N ASP A 33 18.34 11.01 3.38
CA ASP A 33 17.86 12.11 2.54
C ASP A 33 19.02 13.09 2.29
N MET A 34 19.75 12.85 1.20
CA MET A 34 20.83 13.73 0.74
C MET A 34 21.87 14.06 1.83
N GLY A 35 22.21 13.07 2.67
CA GLY A 35 23.15 13.23 3.78
C GLY A 35 22.50 13.63 5.11
N ASN A 36 21.20 13.95 5.13
CA ASN A 36 20.42 14.05 6.35
C ASN A 36 19.80 12.71 6.68
N ARG A 37 20.02 12.24 7.92
CA ARG A 37 19.42 11.00 8.39
C ARG A 37 18.03 11.26 8.96
N ILE A 38 17.02 10.66 8.35
CA ILE A 38 15.64 10.68 8.81
C ILE A 38 15.36 9.38 9.56
N TYR A 39 14.90 9.51 10.80
CA TYR A 39 14.60 8.38 11.67
C TYR A 39 13.10 8.17 11.78
N TYR A 40 12.65 6.93 11.61
CA TYR A 40 11.24 6.57 11.76
C TYR A 40 11.07 5.56 12.88
N ARG A 41 9.96 5.68 13.60
CA ARG A 41 9.48 4.61 14.49
C ARG A 41 8.84 3.51 13.65
N CYS A 42 9.08 2.26 13.99
CA CYS A 42 8.54 1.13 13.23
C CYS A 42 7.00 1.14 13.13
N GLU A 43 6.30 1.59 14.17
CA GLU A 43 4.82 1.67 14.14
C GLU A 43 4.28 2.64 13.07
N VAL A 44 4.99 3.76 12.85
CA VAL A 44 4.64 4.72 11.78
C VAL A 44 4.85 4.07 10.41
N VAL A 45 5.98 3.39 10.24
CA VAL A 45 6.30 2.70 8.98
C VAL A 45 5.31 1.57 8.69
N LYS A 46 4.95 0.75 9.69
CA LYS A 46 3.95 -0.32 9.55
C LYS A 46 2.63 0.22 9.03
N THR A 47 2.14 1.29 9.65
CA THR A 47 0.88 1.93 9.27
C THR A 47 0.95 2.48 7.85
N LEU A 48 2.05 3.15 7.50
CA LEU A 48 2.27 3.69 6.15
C LEU A 48 2.29 2.57 5.09
N VAL A 49 3.01 1.48 5.37
CA VAL A 49 3.12 0.33 4.47
C VAL A 49 1.77 -0.36 4.28
N ALA A 50 1.03 -0.61 5.37
CA ALA A 50 -0.30 -1.21 5.30
C ALA A 50 -1.25 -0.36 4.45
N ASN A 51 -1.30 0.95 4.69
CA ASN A 51 -2.15 1.88 3.94
C ASN A 51 -1.84 1.87 2.44
N HIS A 52 -0.57 1.82 2.05
CA HIS A 52 -0.21 1.74 0.63
C HIS A 52 -0.59 0.41 0.00
N LEU A 53 -0.35 -0.71 0.68
CA LEU A 53 -0.73 -2.03 0.18
C LEU A 53 -2.25 -2.10 -0.03
N GLU A 54 -3.04 -1.65 0.95
CA GLU A 54 -4.49 -1.59 0.86
C GLU A 54 -4.98 -0.63 -0.24
N SER A 55 -4.33 0.53 -0.39
CA SER A 55 -4.65 1.47 -1.47
C SER A 55 -4.35 0.91 -2.88
N LEU A 56 -3.44 -0.06 -2.97
CA LEU A 56 -3.16 -0.81 -4.21
C LEU A 56 -4.10 -2.00 -4.41
N GLY A 57 -5.02 -2.26 -3.46
CA GLY A 57 -6.00 -3.33 -3.52
C GLY A 57 -5.62 -4.60 -2.77
N ALA A 58 -4.58 -4.58 -1.93
CA ALA A 58 -4.24 -5.74 -1.11
C ALA A 58 -5.28 -5.99 -0.02
N ILE A 59 -5.46 -7.26 0.33
CA ILE A 59 -6.27 -7.69 1.48
C ILE A 59 -5.43 -8.54 2.43
N SER A 60 -5.98 -8.83 3.61
CA SER A 60 -5.36 -9.71 4.61
C SER A 60 -3.94 -9.26 5.01
N THR A 61 -3.71 -7.94 5.02
CA THR A 61 -2.39 -7.34 5.19
C THR A 61 -1.87 -7.51 6.62
N ASN A 62 -0.70 -8.15 6.77
CA ASN A 62 0.04 -8.29 8.01
C ASN A 62 1.45 -7.74 7.84
N VAL A 63 1.76 -6.65 8.53
CA VAL A 63 3.05 -5.95 8.43
C VAL A 63 3.82 -6.07 9.74
N LYS A 64 5.03 -6.63 9.65
CA LYS A 64 6.03 -6.63 10.71
C LYS A 64 7.12 -5.62 10.38
N CYS A 65 7.61 -4.92 11.38
CA CYS A 65 8.72 -3.98 11.25
C CYS A 65 9.69 -4.20 12.40
N TYR A 66 10.97 -4.07 12.11
CA TYR A 66 12.07 -4.12 13.07
C TYR A 66 13.03 -2.97 12.82
N GLY A 67 13.62 -2.46 13.90
CA GLY A 67 14.65 -1.43 13.85
C GLY A 67 14.08 -0.01 13.80
N GLY A 68 14.83 0.94 13.23
CA GLY A 68 14.49 2.36 13.35
C GLY A 68 14.63 2.85 14.79
N LEU A 69 13.75 3.76 15.19
CA LEU A 69 13.63 4.21 16.59
C LEU A 69 12.65 3.28 17.32
N GLU A 70 13.16 2.34 18.11
CA GLU A 70 12.38 1.53 19.03
C GLU A 70 12.64 1.95 20.48
N ASP A 71 11.59 2.02 21.30
CA ASP A 71 11.68 2.36 22.73
C ASP A 71 12.31 1.23 23.59
N TYR A 72 12.80 0.15 22.96
CA TYR A 72 13.42 -0.96 23.66
C TYR A 72 14.89 -0.66 23.98
N ALA A 73 15.19 -0.55 25.27
CA ALA A 73 16.48 -0.21 25.89
C ALA A 73 17.71 -1.12 25.54
N ARG A 74 17.64 -1.94 24.49
CA ARG A 74 18.69 -2.90 24.11
C ARG A 74 19.04 -2.93 22.62
N MET A 75 18.38 -2.16 21.76
CA MET A 75 18.85 -2.00 20.37
C MET A 75 19.81 -0.81 20.29
N PRO A 76 20.86 -0.87 19.46
CA PRO A 76 21.68 0.31 19.18
C PRO A 76 20.75 1.45 18.73
N GLU A 77 20.99 2.68 19.23
CA GLU A 77 20.16 3.90 19.05
C GLU A 77 19.75 4.21 17.60
N TRP A 78 20.34 3.50 16.64
CA TRP A 78 20.02 3.55 15.24
C TRP A 78 20.20 2.16 14.61
N SER A 79 19.15 1.67 13.95
CA SER A 79 19.23 0.51 13.06
C SER A 79 18.39 0.74 11.81
N PRO A 80 18.76 0.18 10.64
CA PRO A 80 17.95 0.27 9.44
C PRO A 80 16.56 -0.31 9.68
N ILE A 81 15.54 0.32 9.11
CA ILE A 81 14.17 -0.17 9.19
C ILE A 81 14.05 -1.37 8.24
N THR A 82 13.59 -2.50 8.78
CA THR A 82 13.28 -3.69 8.01
C THR A 82 11.81 -4.01 8.15
N VAL A 83 11.08 -4.01 7.03
CA VAL A 83 9.67 -4.33 6.95
C VAL A 83 9.48 -5.65 6.24
N THR A 84 8.67 -6.54 6.82
CA THR A 84 8.14 -7.73 6.16
C THR A 84 6.63 -7.63 6.12
N ALA A 85 6.05 -7.64 4.93
CA ALA A 85 4.60 -7.63 4.72
C ALA A 85 4.15 -8.95 4.07
N HIS A 86 3.11 -9.54 4.65
CA HIS A 86 2.34 -10.64 4.08
C HIS A 86 0.96 -10.09 3.71
N PHE A 87 0.51 -10.35 2.49
CA PHE A 87 -0.75 -9.81 1.99
C PHE A 87 -1.23 -10.65 0.81
N GLU A 88 -2.47 -10.47 0.39
CA GLU A 88 -3.02 -11.12 -0.79
C GLU A 88 -3.39 -10.05 -1.82
N VAL A 89 -3.11 -10.35 -3.10
CA VAL A 89 -3.39 -9.43 -4.22
C VAL A 89 -4.45 -10.01 -5.14
N PRO A 90 -5.40 -9.20 -5.63
CA PRO A 90 -6.40 -9.66 -6.59
C PRO A 90 -5.74 -9.99 -7.94
N VAL A 91 -6.18 -11.09 -8.55
CA VAL A 91 -5.88 -11.42 -9.94
C VAL A 91 -6.95 -10.74 -10.80
N PRO A 92 -6.58 -9.77 -11.65
CA PRO A 92 -7.56 -9.09 -12.49
C PRO A 92 -8.14 -10.06 -13.53
N ALA A 93 -9.46 -10.19 -13.56
CA ALA A 93 -10.20 -10.85 -14.65
C ALA A 93 -10.18 -10.00 -15.93
N GLU A 94 -10.40 -10.60 -17.11
CA GLU A 94 -10.39 -9.89 -18.40
C GLU A 94 -11.39 -8.71 -18.46
N ASN A 95 -12.51 -8.82 -17.74
CA ASN A 95 -13.56 -7.80 -17.67
C ASN A 95 -13.53 -6.98 -16.36
N SER A 96 -12.38 -6.93 -15.68
CA SER A 96 -12.23 -6.16 -14.43
C SER A 96 -12.55 -4.69 -14.64
N THR A 97 -13.23 -4.11 -13.67
CA THR A 97 -13.45 -2.66 -13.66
C THR A 97 -12.13 -1.96 -13.34
N ARG A 98 -11.88 -0.81 -13.98
CA ARG A 98 -10.66 -0.05 -13.77
C ARG A 98 -10.95 1.24 -13.02
N GLU A 99 -10.25 1.44 -11.93
CA GLU A 99 -10.33 2.67 -11.14
C GLU A 99 -9.01 3.42 -11.21
N VAL A 100 -9.08 4.74 -11.35
CA VAL A 100 -7.89 5.61 -11.28
C VAL A 100 -7.76 6.18 -9.88
N VAL A 101 -6.68 5.81 -9.19
CA VAL A 101 -6.35 6.24 -7.84
C VAL A 101 -5.13 7.16 -7.87
N VAL A 102 -5.17 8.23 -7.05
CA VAL A 102 -4.05 9.15 -6.90
C VAL A 102 -3.46 9.02 -5.50
N LEU A 103 -2.32 8.34 -5.40
CA LEU A 103 -1.50 8.29 -4.19
C LEU A 103 -0.60 9.52 -4.17
N LYS A 104 -0.65 10.35 -3.14
CA LYS A 104 0.12 11.60 -3.10
C LYS A 104 0.45 12.04 -1.68
N THR A 105 1.42 12.95 -1.59
CA THR A 105 1.66 13.77 -0.40
C THR A 105 0.36 14.42 0.10
N LYS A 106 0.14 14.35 1.42
CA LYS A 106 -0.87 15.16 2.09
C LYS A 106 -0.28 16.53 2.41
N GLY A 107 -0.92 17.61 1.97
CA GLY A 107 -0.48 18.98 2.26
C GLY A 107 0.60 19.52 1.31
N VAL A 108 1.37 20.52 1.80
CA VAL A 108 2.32 21.30 0.98
C VAL A 108 3.68 20.61 0.83
N ALA A 109 4.05 19.75 1.77
CA ALA A 109 5.31 19.00 1.80
C ALA A 109 5.13 17.62 2.50
N SER A 110 5.99 16.66 2.16
CA SER A 110 6.04 15.29 2.67
C SER A 110 7.36 15.04 3.38
N GLU A 111 7.33 14.94 4.70
CA GLU A 111 8.50 14.50 5.49
C GLU A 111 8.92 13.07 5.11
N ASP A 112 7.96 12.26 4.68
CA ASP A 112 8.18 10.84 4.38
C ASP A 112 8.42 10.54 2.89
N CYS A 113 8.86 11.52 2.09
CA CYS A 113 8.84 11.40 0.62
C CYS A 113 9.70 10.23 0.11
N PHE A 114 10.92 10.10 0.61
CA PHE A 114 11.82 9.00 0.25
C PHE A 114 11.27 7.65 0.68
N LEU A 115 10.68 7.57 1.87
CA LEU A 115 10.08 6.34 2.39
C LEU A 115 8.91 5.90 1.49
N ASN A 116 7.94 6.79 1.24
CA ASN A 116 6.78 6.51 0.39
C ASN A 116 7.18 6.08 -1.02
N THR A 117 8.05 6.85 -1.67
CA THR A 117 8.42 6.60 -3.08
C THR A 117 9.26 5.34 -3.23
N SER A 118 10.17 5.07 -2.29
CA SER A 118 10.97 3.85 -2.27
C SER A 118 10.11 2.63 -2.00
N PHE A 119 9.17 2.72 -1.06
CA PHE A 119 8.24 1.64 -0.79
C PHE A 119 7.35 1.34 -1.99
N LEU A 120 6.70 2.35 -2.57
CA LEU A 120 5.82 2.18 -3.74
C LEU A 120 6.55 1.61 -4.95
N LYS A 121 7.82 2.00 -5.17
CA LYS A 121 8.67 1.43 -6.23
C LYS A 121 8.85 -0.08 -6.04
N THR A 122 8.97 -0.55 -4.81
CA THR A 122 9.13 -1.98 -4.48
C THR A 122 7.79 -2.72 -4.46
N ALA A 123 6.72 -2.08 -4.00
CA ALA A 123 5.42 -2.71 -3.80
C ALA A 123 4.62 -2.89 -5.10
N ILE A 124 4.57 -1.87 -5.98
CA ILE A 124 3.72 -1.90 -7.19
C ILE A 124 3.96 -3.14 -8.08
N PRO A 125 5.21 -3.62 -8.31
CA PRO A 125 5.44 -4.83 -9.10
C PRO A 125 4.74 -6.11 -8.60
N PHE A 126 4.29 -6.15 -7.34
CA PHE A 126 3.54 -7.28 -6.80
C PHE A 126 2.06 -7.29 -7.20
N PHE A 127 1.55 -6.19 -7.78
CA PHE A 127 0.14 -6.00 -8.13
C PHE A 127 -0.03 -6.04 -9.67
N PRO A 128 -0.35 -7.21 -10.25
CA PRO A 128 -0.46 -7.34 -11.71
C PRO A 128 -1.60 -6.50 -12.32
N GLY A 129 -2.63 -6.17 -11.53
CA GLY A 129 -3.72 -5.28 -11.92
C GLY A 129 -3.42 -3.79 -11.81
N VAL A 130 -2.21 -3.39 -11.38
CA VAL A 130 -1.86 -1.98 -11.18
C VAL A 130 -0.96 -1.48 -12.31
N LYS A 131 -1.40 -0.40 -12.96
CA LYS A 131 -0.63 0.30 -13.99
C LYS A 131 -0.34 1.74 -13.57
N ILE A 132 0.92 2.14 -13.60
CA ILE A 132 1.30 3.54 -13.36
C ILE A 132 0.97 4.36 -14.60
N LEU A 133 0.07 5.34 -14.46
CA LEU A 133 -0.27 6.29 -15.52
C LEU A 133 0.62 7.52 -15.50
N LYS A 134 0.89 8.03 -14.29
CA LYS A 134 1.72 9.22 -14.07
C LYS A 134 2.48 9.10 -12.76
N LYS A 135 3.73 9.53 -12.77
CA LYS A 135 4.59 9.64 -11.59
C LYS A 135 5.21 11.03 -11.53
N SER A 136 5.19 11.66 -10.37
CA SER A 136 5.93 12.88 -10.07
C SER A 136 6.57 12.74 -8.69
N THR A 137 7.88 12.94 -8.59
CA THR A 137 8.62 12.80 -7.34
C THR A 137 9.68 13.88 -7.26
N SER A 138 9.63 14.68 -6.20
CA SER A 138 10.61 15.69 -5.85
C SER A 138 10.82 15.60 -4.35
N CYS A 139 11.77 14.81 -3.89
CA CYS A 139 12.06 14.66 -2.46
C CYS A 139 13.27 15.54 -2.11
N LEU A 140 13.06 16.86 -2.07
CA LEU A 140 14.09 17.86 -1.76
C LEU A 140 13.65 18.63 -0.51
N SER A 141 14.10 18.16 0.66
CA SER A 141 13.92 18.84 1.96
C SER A 141 12.48 19.36 2.17
N ASN A 142 12.31 20.63 2.53
CA ASN A 142 11.04 21.26 2.93
C ASN A 142 9.98 21.40 1.82
N TYR A 143 10.33 21.09 0.58
CA TYR A 143 9.39 21.11 -0.55
C TYR A 143 9.13 19.71 -1.12
N SER A 144 9.44 18.69 -0.33
CA SER A 144 9.29 17.30 -0.74
C SER A 144 7.86 16.99 -1.14
N ARG A 145 7.64 16.53 -2.37
CA ARG A 145 6.33 16.19 -2.92
C ARG A 145 6.44 14.95 -3.77
N TRP A 146 5.42 14.11 -3.70
CA TRP A 146 5.31 12.94 -4.55
C TRP A 146 3.86 12.67 -4.91
N SER A 147 3.65 12.12 -6.10
CA SER A 147 2.37 11.60 -6.56
C SER A 147 2.53 10.46 -7.56
N TYR A 148 1.67 9.47 -7.42
CA TYR A 148 1.51 8.33 -8.30
C TYR A 148 0.03 8.28 -8.68
N THR A 149 -0.26 8.50 -9.95
CA THR A 149 -1.58 8.21 -10.53
C THR A 149 -1.50 6.80 -11.08
N VAL A 150 -2.28 5.91 -10.49
CA VAL A 150 -2.31 4.48 -10.84
C VAL A 150 -3.72 4.11 -11.30
N GLU A 151 -3.78 3.26 -12.31
CA GLU A 151 -4.99 2.54 -12.69
C GLU A 151 -4.96 1.16 -12.01
N ILE A 152 -6.04 0.78 -11.34
CA ILE A 152 -6.17 -0.48 -10.61
C ILE A 152 -7.34 -1.26 -11.20
N ALA A 153 -7.07 -2.47 -11.67
CA ALA A 153 -8.08 -3.43 -12.08
C ALA A 153 -8.63 -4.16 -10.84
N LYS A 154 -9.95 -4.08 -10.65
CA LYS A 154 -10.73 -4.71 -9.58
C LYS A 154 -11.65 -5.78 -10.12
#